data_AF-A0A0Q9NL07-F1
#
_entry.id   AF-A0A0Q9NL07-F1
#
_cell.length_a   1.000
_cell.length_b   1.000
_cell.length_c   1.000
_cell.angle_alpha   90.00
_cell.angle_beta   90.00
_cell.angle_gamma   90.00
#
_symmetry.space_group_name_H-M   'P 1'
#
loop_
_entity.id
_entity.type
_entity.pdbx_description
1 polymer ?
#
loop_
_entity_poly.entity_id
_entity_poly.type
_entity_poly.pdbx_seq_one_letter_code
_entity_poly.pdbx_strand_id
1 'polypeptide(L)'
;MSESDGIDDFLDNGMRQSLMVASRIAETLARRRQEAQRQQEHLDSQAAREAQARLAAERSSARAVLAAVQKDEWWDSAQPADIATAHAVAEGWKDHDPTALEASARIREEVLARYGIDTHDVGTDTAYLESGIATIATEQAGLDELARSQQEARKAAAEYEKAMQLISAAQAEELRAQATKLAPEMERHHVPVEYLANPELTQALQRAHNAKTPKAAAAADTDIKERLFLIGKDGINGPDIEQLRKETTANINGASESHFNDPRFVKAAKEMHEAKLLAEGGFPGSEFASTEQRYERAEKELFARLDGVGREIENRVTGNDSTRLTDQGLKAETASAAGYGSAEHHTKFAESLEETGASDAQIRGRLTAARSEGTHPGAAITIGKGATRARKTRTGAALGTERAKNGLSR
;
A
#
# COMPACT_ATOMS: atom_id res chain seq x y z
N MET A 1 -133.52 47.98 -21.04
CA MET A 1 -133.16 47.16 -22.21
C MET A 1 -131.82 47.70 -22.68
N SER A 2 -130.72 47.36 -22.00
CA SER A 2 -129.88 46.17 -22.20
C SER A 2 -128.98 46.32 -23.43
N GLU A 3 -128.01 47.23 -23.34
CA GLU A 3 -126.74 47.17 -24.06
C GLU A 3 -125.74 46.45 -23.15
N SER A 4 -125.49 45.17 -23.44
CA SER A 4 -124.37 44.38 -22.92
C SER A 4 -124.33 43.12 -23.77
N ASP A 5 -123.74 43.23 -24.96
CA ASP A 5 -123.47 42.08 -25.80
C ASP A 5 -122.24 42.38 -26.67
N GLY A 6 -121.14 41.65 -26.46
CA GLY A 6 -119.94 41.78 -27.30
C GLY A 6 -118.55 41.66 -26.63
N ILE A 7 -118.43 41.55 -25.30
CA ILE A 7 -117.11 41.42 -24.64
C ILE A 7 -116.82 39.97 -24.16
N ASP A 8 -117.85 39.14 -24.00
CA ASP A 8 -117.70 37.77 -23.47
C ASP A 8 -117.24 36.76 -24.55
N ASP A 9 -117.69 36.90 -25.80
CA ASP A 9 -117.32 36.00 -26.92
C ASP A 9 -115.88 36.18 -27.45
N PHE A 10 -115.25 37.33 -27.17
CA PHE A 10 -113.83 37.57 -27.52
C PHE A 10 -112.87 36.99 -26.48
N LEU A 11 -113.30 36.88 -25.23
CA LEU A 11 -112.51 36.28 -24.15
C LEU A 11 -112.52 34.75 -24.24
N ASP A 12 -113.66 34.14 -24.57
CA ASP A 12 -113.78 32.67 -24.59
C ASP A 12 -113.11 32.04 -25.84
N ASN A 13 -113.15 32.71 -27.00
CA ASN A 13 -112.41 32.28 -28.20
C ASN A 13 -110.89 32.53 -28.09
N GLY A 14 -110.46 33.56 -27.36
CA GLY A 14 -109.04 33.82 -27.05
C GLY A 14 -108.45 32.82 -26.05
N MET A 15 -109.27 32.29 -25.13
CA MET A 15 -108.83 31.31 -24.13
C MET A 15 -108.57 29.92 -24.75
N ARG A 16 -109.40 29.47 -25.69
CA ARG A 16 -109.14 28.22 -26.44
C ARG A 16 -107.91 28.31 -27.36
N GLN A 17 -107.71 29.45 -28.02
CA GLN A 17 -106.55 29.66 -28.88
C GLN A 17 -105.24 29.74 -28.07
N SER A 18 -105.26 30.38 -26.90
CA SER A 18 -104.09 30.44 -26.00
C SER A 18 -103.76 29.08 -25.35
N LEU A 19 -104.75 28.24 -25.05
CA LEU A 19 -104.54 26.87 -24.55
C LEU A 19 -103.85 25.95 -25.57
N MET A 20 -104.18 26.07 -26.85
CA MET A 20 -103.47 25.33 -27.91
C MET A 20 -102.02 25.80 -28.09
N VAL A 21 -101.78 27.10 -28.00
CA VAL A 21 -100.42 27.68 -28.05
C VAL A 21 -99.61 27.26 -26.81
N ALA A 22 -100.20 27.29 -25.62
CA ALA A 22 -99.57 26.84 -24.37
C ALA A 22 -99.25 25.34 -24.37
N SER A 23 -100.12 24.50 -24.93
CA SER A 23 -99.89 23.05 -25.06
C SER A 23 -98.70 22.73 -25.99
N ARG A 24 -98.57 23.47 -27.10
CA ARG A 24 -97.43 23.33 -28.03
C ARG A 24 -96.12 23.83 -27.42
N ILE A 25 -96.18 24.85 -26.58
CA ILE A 25 -95.03 25.33 -25.78
C ILE A 25 -94.65 24.30 -24.70
N ALA A 26 -95.62 23.69 -24.02
CA ALA A 26 -95.36 22.65 -23.03
C ALA A 26 -94.76 21.38 -23.67
N GLU A 27 -95.28 20.96 -24.82
CA GLU A 27 -94.77 19.83 -25.58
C GLU A 27 -93.34 20.06 -26.10
N THR A 28 -93.05 21.25 -26.60
CA THR A 28 -91.69 21.61 -27.07
C THR A 28 -90.70 21.73 -25.91
N LEU A 29 -91.13 22.23 -24.74
CA LEU A 29 -90.30 22.25 -23.53
C LEU A 29 -90.01 20.83 -23.00
N ALA A 30 -91.01 19.94 -23.02
CA ALA A 30 -90.84 18.54 -22.64
C ALA A 30 -89.88 17.80 -23.59
N ARG A 31 -90.00 18.00 -24.91
CA ARG A 31 -89.06 17.46 -25.91
C ARG A 31 -87.63 17.99 -25.71
N ARG A 32 -87.46 19.30 -25.47
CA ARG A 32 -86.14 19.89 -25.18
C ARG A 32 -85.50 19.32 -23.92
N ARG A 33 -86.27 19.11 -22.85
CA ARG A 33 -85.76 18.50 -21.62
C ARG A 33 -85.36 17.04 -21.83
N GLN A 34 -86.16 16.30 -22.59
CA GLN A 34 -85.87 14.91 -22.94
C GLN A 34 -84.63 14.80 -23.85
N GLU A 35 -84.48 15.69 -24.82
CA GLU A 35 -83.31 15.79 -25.69
C GLU A 35 -82.05 16.16 -24.89
N ALA A 36 -82.15 17.13 -23.98
CA ALA A 36 -81.04 17.51 -23.10
C ALA A 36 -80.63 16.34 -22.17
N GLN A 37 -81.58 15.58 -21.64
CA GLN A 37 -81.28 14.41 -20.81
C GLN A 37 -80.59 13.30 -21.61
N ARG A 38 -81.04 13.01 -22.84
CA ARG A 38 -80.37 12.04 -23.72
C ARG A 38 -78.96 12.50 -24.11
N GLN A 39 -78.76 13.78 -24.36
CA GLN A 39 -77.43 14.33 -24.62
C GLN A 39 -76.51 14.15 -23.42
N GLN A 40 -77.00 14.42 -22.20
CA GLN A 40 -76.23 14.17 -20.97
C GLN A 40 -75.89 12.69 -20.81
N GLU A 41 -76.85 11.78 -20.96
CA GLU A 41 -76.62 10.32 -20.88
C GLU A 41 -75.61 9.84 -21.93
N HIS A 42 -75.65 10.40 -23.14
CA HIS A 42 -74.66 10.11 -24.18
C HIS A 42 -73.26 10.60 -23.79
N LEU A 43 -73.13 11.82 -23.28
CA LEU A 43 -71.87 12.36 -22.79
C LEU A 43 -71.31 11.53 -21.63
N ASP A 44 -72.14 11.16 -20.66
CA ASP A 44 -71.76 10.33 -19.52
C ASP A 44 -71.31 8.93 -19.98
N SER A 45 -72.03 8.32 -20.93
CA SER A 45 -71.67 7.01 -21.50
C SER A 45 -70.38 7.05 -22.34
N GLN A 46 -70.08 8.18 -22.98
CA GLN A 46 -68.83 8.38 -23.71
C GLN A 46 -67.68 8.57 -22.74
N ALA A 47 -67.85 9.45 -21.74
CA ALA A 47 -66.87 9.67 -20.68
C ALA A 47 -66.55 8.37 -19.92
N ALA A 48 -67.56 7.55 -19.60
CA ALA A 48 -67.37 6.26 -18.96
C ALA A 48 -66.56 5.27 -19.85
N ARG A 49 -66.84 5.22 -21.16
CA ARG A 49 -66.08 4.39 -22.11
C ARG A 49 -64.65 4.86 -22.28
N GLU A 50 -64.42 6.17 -22.36
CA GLU A 50 -63.08 6.75 -22.43
C GLU A 50 -62.28 6.45 -21.15
N ALA A 51 -62.89 6.60 -19.98
CA ALA A 51 -62.27 6.26 -18.71
C ALA A 51 -61.92 4.76 -18.63
N GLN A 52 -62.83 3.87 -19.04
CA GLN A 52 -62.57 2.43 -19.11
C GLN A 52 -61.46 2.08 -20.10
N ALA A 53 -61.42 2.73 -21.27
CA ALA A 53 -60.38 2.52 -22.26
C ALA A 53 -59.00 2.93 -21.74
N ARG A 54 -58.90 4.05 -21.01
CA ARG A 54 -57.67 4.49 -20.36
C ARG A 54 -57.20 3.49 -19.30
N LEU A 55 -58.09 3.06 -18.40
CA LEU A 55 -57.77 2.07 -17.37
C LEU A 55 -57.35 0.72 -17.96
N ALA A 56 -58.01 0.28 -19.04
CA ALA A 56 -57.64 -0.95 -19.74
C ALA A 56 -56.25 -0.84 -20.40
N ALA A 57 -55.92 0.33 -20.97
CA ALA A 57 -54.61 0.60 -21.53
C ALA A 57 -53.53 0.60 -20.45
N GLU A 58 -53.75 1.29 -19.33
CA GLU A 58 -52.82 1.32 -18.18
C GLU A 58 -52.62 -0.08 -17.57
N ARG A 59 -53.68 -0.88 -17.47
CA ARG A 59 -53.57 -2.27 -17.03
C ARG A 59 -52.75 -3.13 -17.99
N SER A 60 -52.93 -2.93 -19.30
CA SER A 60 -52.19 -3.69 -20.31
C SER A 60 -50.68 -3.36 -20.30
N SER A 61 -50.31 -2.10 -20.04
CA SER A 61 -48.92 -1.70 -19.90
C SER A 61 -48.30 -2.25 -18.61
N ALA A 62 -49.05 -2.22 -17.49
CA ALA A 62 -48.61 -2.83 -16.23
C ALA A 62 -48.34 -4.34 -16.41
N ARG A 63 -49.25 -5.07 -17.07
CA ARG A 63 -49.07 -6.50 -17.38
C ARG A 63 -47.84 -6.77 -18.23
N ALA A 64 -47.55 -5.91 -19.21
CA ALA A 64 -46.38 -6.09 -20.07
C ALA A 64 -45.07 -6.00 -19.28
N VAL A 65 -44.97 -5.09 -18.31
CA VAL A 65 -43.82 -4.99 -17.40
C VAL A 65 -43.71 -6.23 -16.52
N LEU A 66 -44.81 -6.67 -15.92
CA LEU A 66 -44.83 -7.78 -14.97
C LEU A 66 -44.66 -9.16 -15.64
N ALA A 67 -44.87 -9.28 -16.95
CA ALA A 67 -44.68 -10.53 -17.67
C ALA A 67 -43.23 -11.05 -17.63
N ALA A 68 -42.23 -10.16 -17.50
CA ALA A 68 -40.83 -10.55 -17.40
C ALA A 68 -40.50 -11.22 -16.05
N VAL A 69 -41.14 -10.76 -14.96
CA VAL A 69 -40.94 -11.24 -13.58
C VAL A 69 -41.19 -12.73 -13.46
N GLN A 70 -42.12 -13.28 -14.24
CA GLN A 70 -42.46 -14.71 -14.21
C GLN A 70 -41.39 -15.60 -14.84
N LYS A 71 -40.37 -15.05 -15.50
CA LYS A 71 -39.31 -15.79 -16.18
C LYS A 71 -38.05 -15.83 -15.31
N ASP A 72 -37.48 -17.01 -15.10
CA ASP A 72 -36.24 -17.19 -14.31
C ASP A 72 -35.05 -16.43 -14.92
N GLU A 73 -34.93 -16.44 -16.26
CA GLU A 73 -33.87 -15.76 -17.01
C GLU A 73 -33.81 -14.24 -16.76
N TRP A 74 -34.96 -13.62 -16.46
CA TRP A 74 -34.99 -12.19 -16.11
C TRP A 74 -34.26 -11.96 -14.79
N TRP A 75 -34.47 -12.80 -13.78
CA TRP A 75 -33.85 -12.66 -12.47
C TRP A 75 -32.33 -12.84 -12.47
N ASP A 76 -31.79 -13.56 -13.44
CA ASP A 76 -30.34 -13.76 -13.60
C ASP A 76 -29.62 -12.51 -14.13
N SER A 77 -30.36 -11.58 -14.75
CA SER A 77 -29.81 -10.38 -15.38
C SER A 77 -30.45 -9.06 -14.90
N ALA A 78 -31.54 -9.14 -14.13
CA ALA A 78 -32.29 -8.00 -13.63
C ALA A 78 -31.40 -7.11 -12.76
N GLN A 79 -31.42 -5.81 -13.05
CA GLN A 79 -30.74 -4.83 -12.21
C GLN A 79 -31.61 -4.49 -10.99
N PRO A 80 -31.02 -3.99 -9.89
CA PRO A 80 -31.77 -3.55 -8.71
C PRO A 80 -32.93 -2.58 -9.05
N ALA A 81 -32.70 -1.67 -10.00
CA ALA A 81 -33.70 -0.72 -10.48
C ALA A 81 -34.87 -1.39 -11.24
N ASP A 82 -34.60 -2.46 -12.00
CA ASP A 82 -35.62 -3.22 -12.72
C ASP A 82 -36.54 -3.94 -11.73
N ILE A 83 -35.95 -4.53 -10.68
CA ILE A 83 -36.68 -5.22 -9.62
C ILE A 83 -37.54 -4.24 -8.82
N ALA A 84 -36.97 -3.09 -8.43
CA ALA A 84 -37.70 -2.05 -7.72
C ALA A 84 -38.86 -1.48 -8.55
N THR A 85 -38.66 -1.27 -9.85
CA THR A 85 -39.70 -0.80 -10.78
C THR A 85 -40.81 -1.83 -10.92
N ALA A 86 -40.48 -3.11 -11.12
CA ALA A 86 -41.44 -4.19 -11.21
C ALA A 86 -42.25 -4.33 -9.90
N HIS A 87 -41.59 -4.17 -8.75
CA HIS A 87 -42.25 -4.18 -7.44
C HIS A 87 -43.28 -3.05 -7.31
N ALA A 88 -42.90 -1.82 -7.69
CA ALA A 88 -43.80 -0.66 -7.64
C ALA A 88 -45.06 -0.87 -8.49
N VAL A 89 -44.88 -1.39 -9.71
CA VAL A 89 -45.99 -1.69 -10.63
C VAL A 89 -46.87 -2.79 -10.08
N ALA A 90 -46.28 -3.85 -9.51
CA ALA A 90 -47.04 -4.95 -8.90
C ALA A 90 -47.86 -4.45 -7.69
N GLU A 91 -47.24 -3.68 -6.79
CA GLU A 91 -47.90 -3.13 -5.60
C GLU A 91 -49.03 -2.15 -5.94
N GLY A 92 -48.87 -1.33 -6.98
CA GLY A 92 -49.92 -0.40 -7.42
C GLY A 92 -51.14 -1.08 -8.04
N TRP A 93 -51.01 -2.31 -8.56
CA TRP A 93 -52.07 -3.01 -9.30
C TRP A 93 -52.57 -4.29 -8.63
N LYS A 94 -51.93 -4.78 -7.55
CA LYS A 94 -52.26 -6.08 -6.93
C LYS A 94 -53.72 -6.24 -6.48
N ASP A 95 -54.37 -5.14 -6.07
CA ASP A 95 -55.77 -5.14 -5.63
C ASP A 95 -56.77 -5.12 -6.80
N HIS A 96 -56.29 -4.91 -8.03
CA HIS A 96 -57.12 -4.70 -9.23
C HIS A 96 -56.80 -5.68 -10.37
N ASP A 97 -55.66 -6.38 -10.32
CA ASP A 97 -55.25 -7.37 -11.31
C ASP A 97 -54.61 -8.62 -10.66
N PRO A 98 -55.16 -9.83 -10.87
CA PRO A 98 -54.57 -11.06 -10.35
C PRO A 98 -53.14 -11.30 -10.86
N THR A 99 -52.81 -10.87 -12.08
CA THR A 99 -51.45 -11.01 -12.63
C THR A 99 -50.44 -10.19 -11.82
N ALA A 100 -50.86 -9.02 -11.31
CA ALA A 100 -50.02 -8.17 -10.49
C ALA A 100 -49.85 -8.73 -9.07
N LEU A 101 -50.88 -9.38 -8.54
CA LEU A 101 -50.79 -10.11 -7.27
C LEU A 101 -49.78 -11.26 -7.34
N GLU A 102 -49.83 -12.06 -8.41
CA GLU A 102 -48.86 -13.15 -8.64
C GLU A 102 -47.43 -12.62 -8.76
N ALA A 103 -47.25 -11.54 -9.54
CA ALA A 103 -45.94 -10.91 -9.69
C ALA A 103 -45.42 -10.34 -8.37
N SER A 104 -46.26 -9.67 -7.55
CA SER A 104 -45.87 -9.18 -6.21
C SER A 104 -45.41 -10.34 -5.31
N ALA A 105 -46.13 -11.46 -5.30
CA ALA A 105 -45.76 -12.63 -4.51
C ALA A 105 -44.41 -13.23 -4.94
N ARG A 106 -44.17 -13.36 -6.26
CA ARG A 106 -42.91 -13.88 -6.81
C ARG A 106 -41.74 -12.92 -6.55
N ILE A 107 -41.95 -11.61 -6.71
CA ILE A 107 -40.92 -10.60 -6.43
C ILE A 107 -40.48 -10.70 -4.97
N ARG A 108 -41.42 -10.82 -4.04
CA ARG A 108 -41.10 -10.99 -2.63
C ARG A 108 -40.28 -12.26 -2.38
N GLU A 109 -40.68 -13.39 -2.95
CA GLU A 109 -39.97 -14.67 -2.78
C GLU A 109 -38.52 -14.59 -3.29
N GLU A 110 -38.32 -14.09 -4.50
CA GLU A 110 -37.00 -13.98 -5.12
C GLU A 110 -36.12 -12.94 -4.41
N VAL A 111 -36.68 -11.80 -4.01
CA VAL A 111 -35.93 -10.76 -3.30
C VAL A 111 -35.53 -11.24 -1.90
N LEU A 112 -36.39 -11.96 -1.20
CA LEU A 112 -36.07 -12.58 0.07
C LEU A 112 -35.03 -13.70 -0.09
N ALA A 113 -35.14 -14.54 -1.12
CA ALA A 113 -34.24 -15.66 -1.34
C ALA A 113 -32.82 -15.21 -1.76
N ARG A 114 -32.72 -14.22 -2.67
CA ARG A 114 -31.44 -13.76 -3.24
C ARG A 114 -30.76 -12.70 -2.39
N TYR A 115 -31.55 -11.82 -1.78
CA TYR A 115 -31.03 -10.65 -1.06
C TYR A 115 -31.44 -10.62 0.42
N GLY A 116 -32.29 -11.52 0.91
CA GLY A 116 -32.70 -11.53 2.33
C GLY A 116 -33.59 -10.35 2.74
N ILE A 117 -34.14 -9.61 1.78
CA ILE A 117 -35.01 -8.45 2.03
C ILE A 117 -36.47 -8.92 1.90
N ASP A 118 -37.28 -8.74 2.94
CA ASP A 118 -38.73 -8.89 2.81
C ASP A 118 -39.32 -7.60 2.26
N THR A 119 -39.91 -7.67 1.06
CA THR A 119 -40.50 -6.50 0.41
C THR A 119 -41.73 -5.96 1.16
N HIS A 120 -42.33 -6.76 2.05
CA HIS A 120 -43.43 -6.30 2.91
C HIS A 120 -42.99 -5.23 3.91
N ASP A 121 -41.77 -5.36 4.44
CA ASP A 121 -41.21 -4.41 5.42
C ASP A 121 -40.80 -3.07 4.76
N VAL A 122 -40.57 -3.09 3.44
CA VAL A 122 -40.16 -1.94 2.64
C VAL A 122 -41.36 -1.13 2.13
N GLY A 123 -42.50 -1.78 1.90
CA GLY A 123 -43.69 -1.13 1.34
C GLY A 123 -43.45 -0.60 -0.08
N THR A 124 -44.07 0.52 -0.45
CA THR A 124 -43.97 1.09 -1.81
C THR A 124 -42.73 1.95 -2.05
N ASP A 125 -41.76 1.96 -1.13
CA ASP A 125 -40.53 2.75 -1.29
C ASP A 125 -39.54 2.05 -2.25
N THR A 126 -39.62 2.45 -3.52
CA THR A 126 -38.78 1.90 -4.59
C THR A 126 -37.31 2.23 -4.41
N ALA A 127 -37.01 3.44 -3.91
CA ALA A 127 -35.63 3.89 -3.75
C ALA A 127 -34.93 3.13 -2.63
N TYR A 128 -35.65 2.84 -1.53
CA TYR A 128 -35.13 2.01 -0.46
C TYR A 128 -34.88 0.57 -0.92
N LEU A 129 -35.85 -0.03 -1.64
CA LEU A 129 -35.71 -1.39 -2.15
C LEU A 129 -34.52 -1.53 -3.13
N GLU A 130 -34.41 -0.61 -4.08
CA GLU A 130 -33.30 -0.55 -5.04
C GLU A 130 -31.95 -0.45 -4.32
N SER A 131 -31.84 0.49 -3.36
CA SER A 131 -30.61 0.68 -2.59
C SER A 131 -30.24 -0.55 -1.77
N GLY A 132 -31.21 -1.22 -1.16
CA GLY A 132 -30.99 -2.44 -0.38
C GLY A 132 -30.46 -3.59 -1.24
N ILE A 133 -31.12 -3.85 -2.37
CA ILE A 133 -30.70 -4.87 -3.33
C ILE A 133 -29.31 -4.55 -3.89
N ALA A 134 -29.06 -3.29 -4.28
CA ALA A 134 -27.77 -2.86 -4.80
C ALA A 134 -26.62 -3.09 -3.80
N THR A 135 -26.84 -2.75 -2.53
CA THR A 135 -25.84 -2.93 -1.47
C THR A 135 -25.46 -4.41 -1.34
N ILE A 136 -26.44 -5.29 -1.20
CA ILE A 136 -26.21 -6.73 -0.99
C ILE A 136 -25.57 -7.36 -2.24
N ALA A 137 -26.01 -6.99 -3.44
CA ALA A 137 -25.41 -7.46 -4.69
C ALA A 137 -23.92 -7.06 -4.80
N THR A 138 -23.56 -5.84 -4.39
CA THR A 138 -22.15 -5.40 -4.39
C THR A 138 -21.30 -6.11 -3.34
N GLU A 139 -21.87 -6.39 -2.15
CA GLU A 139 -21.19 -7.16 -1.11
C GLU A 139 -20.94 -8.61 -1.55
N GLN A 140 -21.94 -9.27 -2.14
CA GLN A 140 -21.81 -10.62 -2.69
C GLN A 140 -20.75 -10.68 -3.79
N ALA A 141 -20.74 -9.73 -4.72
CA ALA A 141 -19.72 -9.65 -5.77
C ALA A 141 -18.30 -9.46 -5.19
N GLY A 142 -18.17 -8.66 -4.12
CA GLY A 142 -16.90 -8.50 -3.41
C GLY A 142 -16.42 -9.78 -2.73
N LEU A 143 -17.34 -10.54 -2.11
CA LEU A 143 -17.02 -11.84 -1.49
C LEU A 143 -16.60 -12.89 -2.52
N ASP A 144 -17.27 -12.94 -3.67
CA ASP A 144 -16.94 -13.86 -4.76
C ASP A 144 -15.57 -13.55 -5.37
N GLU A 145 -15.26 -12.27 -5.58
CA GLU A 145 -13.95 -11.84 -6.07
C GLU A 145 -12.84 -12.18 -5.07
N LEU A 146 -13.08 -11.96 -3.78
CA LEU A 146 -12.14 -12.34 -2.72
C LEU A 146 -11.95 -13.87 -2.65
N ALA A 147 -13.02 -14.66 -2.82
CA ALA A 147 -12.93 -16.11 -2.89
C ALA A 147 -12.10 -16.59 -4.09
N ARG A 148 -12.29 -15.99 -5.27
CA ARG A 148 -11.49 -16.27 -6.47
C ARG A 148 -10.02 -15.91 -6.25
N SER A 149 -9.74 -14.72 -5.73
CA SER A 149 -8.38 -14.28 -5.40
C SER A 149 -7.68 -15.24 -4.41
N GLN A 150 -8.38 -15.67 -3.36
CA GLN A 150 -7.85 -16.65 -2.42
C GLN A 150 -7.57 -18.00 -3.08
N GLN A 151 -8.44 -18.45 -4.00
CA GLN A 151 -8.23 -19.70 -4.71
C GLN A 151 -7.03 -19.62 -5.65
N GLU A 152 -6.82 -18.50 -6.34
CA GLU A 152 -5.64 -18.25 -7.16
C GLU A 152 -4.37 -18.22 -6.32
N ALA A 153 -4.37 -17.54 -5.17
CA ALA A 153 -3.24 -17.52 -4.24
C ALA A 153 -2.90 -18.94 -3.73
N ARG A 154 -3.90 -19.77 -3.42
CA ARG A 154 -3.70 -21.18 -3.03
C ARG A 154 -3.10 -22.00 -4.17
N LYS A 155 -3.55 -21.81 -5.41
CA LYS A 155 -2.97 -22.49 -6.58
C LYS A 155 -1.52 -22.08 -6.79
N ALA A 156 -1.23 -20.77 -6.74
CA ALA A 156 0.12 -20.25 -6.88
C ALA A 156 1.05 -20.76 -5.77
N ALA A 157 0.58 -20.82 -4.52
CA ALA A 157 1.34 -21.39 -3.41
C ALA A 157 1.65 -22.88 -3.62
N ALA A 158 0.68 -23.67 -4.09
CA ALA A 158 0.88 -25.08 -4.39
C ALA A 158 1.84 -25.29 -5.58
N GLU A 159 1.81 -24.42 -6.58
CA GLU A 159 2.77 -24.45 -7.70
C GLU A 159 4.18 -24.08 -7.24
N TYR A 160 4.32 -23.05 -6.41
CA TYR A 160 5.60 -22.67 -5.81
C TYR A 160 6.18 -23.81 -4.96
N GLU A 161 5.36 -24.45 -4.14
CA GLU A 161 5.79 -25.60 -3.34
C GLU A 161 6.30 -26.75 -4.22
N LYS A 162 5.57 -27.10 -5.30
CA LYS A 162 6.01 -28.11 -6.27
C LYS A 162 7.32 -27.72 -6.94
N ALA A 163 7.48 -26.45 -7.34
CA ALA A 163 8.72 -25.96 -7.93
C ALA A 163 9.90 -26.09 -6.96
N MET A 164 9.70 -25.72 -5.68
CA MET A 164 10.71 -25.89 -4.64
C MET A 164 11.05 -27.36 -4.40
N GLN A 165 10.07 -28.26 -4.40
CA GLN A 165 10.30 -29.70 -4.30
C GLN A 165 11.14 -30.23 -5.48
N LEU A 166 10.83 -29.82 -6.72
CA LEU A 166 11.61 -30.21 -7.90
C LEU A 166 13.05 -29.70 -7.83
N ILE A 167 13.27 -28.45 -7.41
CA ILE A 167 14.61 -27.88 -7.20
C ILE A 167 15.37 -28.69 -6.15
N SER A 168 14.73 -29.00 -5.01
CA SER A 168 15.36 -29.79 -3.95
C SER A 168 15.72 -31.21 -4.39
N ALA A 169 14.85 -31.85 -5.20
CA ALA A 169 15.11 -33.17 -5.75
C ALA A 169 16.28 -33.16 -6.74
N ALA A 170 16.34 -32.16 -7.63
CA ALA A 170 17.45 -31.97 -8.55
C ALA A 170 18.78 -31.73 -7.82
N GLN A 171 18.78 -30.91 -6.77
CA GLN A 171 19.98 -30.70 -5.93
C GLN A 171 20.42 -31.99 -5.23
N ALA A 172 19.48 -32.80 -4.73
CA ALA A 172 19.81 -34.09 -4.12
C ALA A 172 20.37 -35.09 -5.14
N GLU A 173 19.89 -35.09 -6.38
CA GLU A 173 20.45 -35.91 -7.46
C GLU A 173 21.86 -35.47 -7.85
N GLU A 174 22.10 -34.16 -7.96
CA GLU A 174 23.43 -33.60 -8.23
C GLU A 174 24.43 -33.99 -7.13
N LEU A 175 24.06 -33.88 -5.85
CA LEU A 175 24.91 -34.31 -4.75
C LEU A 175 25.23 -35.82 -4.81
N ARG A 176 24.28 -36.67 -5.20
CA ARG A 176 24.52 -38.11 -5.39
C ARG A 176 25.47 -38.39 -6.55
N ALA A 177 25.33 -37.66 -7.65
CA ALA A 177 26.23 -37.78 -8.80
C ALA A 177 27.66 -37.37 -8.42
N GLN A 178 27.82 -36.26 -7.69
CA GLN A 178 29.10 -35.81 -7.16
C GLN A 178 29.71 -36.82 -6.17
N ALA A 179 28.92 -37.35 -5.24
CA ALA A 179 29.36 -38.36 -4.30
C ALA A 179 29.88 -39.62 -5.00
N THR A 180 29.20 -40.06 -6.06
CA THR A 180 29.63 -41.21 -6.87
C THR A 180 30.98 -40.94 -7.54
N LYS A 181 31.17 -39.74 -8.09
CA LYS A 181 32.42 -39.33 -8.76
C LYS A 181 33.60 -39.22 -7.79
N LEU A 182 33.35 -38.69 -6.59
CA LEU A 182 34.37 -38.38 -5.59
C LEU A 182 34.52 -39.48 -4.52
N ALA A 183 33.80 -40.61 -4.66
CA ALA A 183 33.76 -41.71 -3.68
C ALA A 183 35.16 -42.15 -3.17
N PRO A 184 36.20 -42.32 -4.02
CA PRO A 184 37.51 -42.74 -3.52
C PRO A 184 38.14 -41.75 -2.53
N GLU A 185 37.99 -40.44 -2.77
CA GLU A 185 38.53 -39.41 -1.88
C GLU A 185 37.66 -39.25 -0.64
N MET A 186 36.34 -39.37 -0.79
CA MET A 186 35.41 -39.31 0.34
C MET A 186 35.62 -40.46 1.33
N GLU A 187 35.80 -41.69 0.84
CA GLU A 187 36.09 -42.86 1.69
C GLU A 187 37.44 -42.70 2.39
N ARG A 188 38.46 -42.24 1.67
CA ARG A 188 39.81 -42.01 2.22
C ARG A 188 39.79 -41.01 3.37
N HIS A 189 39.02 -39.93 3.26
CA HIS A 189 38.94 -38.85 4.24
C HIS A 189 37.71 -38.93 5.17
N HIS A 190 36.92 -40.01 5.07
CA HIS A 190 35.70 -40.24 5.86
C HIS A 190 34.69 -39.08 5.77
N VAL A 191 34.49 -38.55 4.56
CA VAL A 191 33.63 -37.40 4.30
C VAL A 191 32.16 -37.83 4.17
N PRO A 192 31.25 -37.33 5.01
CA PRO A 192 29.81 -37.55 4.84
C PRO A 192 29.29 -36.93 3.54
N VAL A 193 28.27 -37.54 2.94
CA VAL A 193 27.67 -37.02 1.69
C VAL A 193 27.07 -35.63 1.88
N GLU A 194 26.55 -35.31 3.07
CA GLU A 194 25.98 -33.99 3.35
C GLU A 194 27.02 -32.87 3.23
N TYR A 195 28.30 -33.16 3.47
CA TYR A 195 29.36 -32.16 3.44
C TYR A 195 29.70 -31.69 2.02
N LEU A 196 29.27 -32.43 0.99
CA LEU A 196 29.40 -31.99 -0.41
C LEU A 196 28.58 -30.73 -0.72
N ALA A 197 27.62 -30.36 0.14
CA ALA A 197 26.94 -29.07 0.05
C ALA A 197 27.90 -27.89 0.32
N ASN A 198 29.07 -28.12 0.93
CA ASN A 198 30.12 -27.11 1.04
C ASN A 198 30.96 -27.06 -0.26
N PRO A 199 30.92 -25.96 -1.03
CA PRO A 199 31.59 -25.89 -2.32
C PRO A 199 33.11 -25.91 -2.22
N GLU A 200 33.69 -25.40 -1.12
CA GLU A 200 35.14 -25.34 -0.92
C GLU A 200 35.71 -26.73 -0.65
N LEU A 201 35.00 -27.56 0.13
CA LEU A 201 35.34 -28.96 0.35
C LEU A 201 35.20 -29.78 -0.94
N THR A 202 34.10 -29.63 -1.67
CA THR A 202 33.89 -30.33 -2.96
C THR A 202 34.98 -29.99 -3.96
N GLN A 203 35.43 -28.73 -4.02
CA GLN A 203 36.58 -28.33 -4.83
C GLN A 203 37.91 -28.96 -4.35
N ALA A 204 38.13 -29.07 -3.05
CA ALA A 204 39.32 -29.73 -2.49
C ALA A 204 39.34 -31.24 -2.84
N LEU A 205 38.21 -31.93 -2.68
CA LEU A 205 38.04 -33.33 -3.09
C LEU A 205 38.25 -33.51 -4.60
N GLN A 206 37.71 -32.62 -5.42
CA GLN A 206 37.89 -32.67 -6.87
C GLN A 206 39.36 -32.44 -7.29
N ARG A 207 40.10 -31.60 -6.56
CA ARG A 207 41.55 -31.40 -6.78
C ARG A 207 42.35 -32.64 -6.38
N ALA A 208 42.01 -33.29 -5.26
CA ALA A 208 42.63 -34.55 -4.85
C ALA A 208 42.39 -35.64 -5.90
N HIS A 209 41.14 -35.81 -6.33
CA HIS A 209 40.74 -36.79 -7.35
C HIS A 209 41.48 -36.59 -8.70
N ASN A 210 41.73 -35.33 -9.08
CA ASN A 210 42.42 -35.00 -10.32
C ASN A 210 43.95 -34.94 -10.20
N ALA A 211 44.51 -35.14 -9.00
CA ALA A 211 45.94 -34.99 -8.76
C ALA A 211 46.73 -36.10 -9.47
N LYS A 212 47.63 -35.70 -10.38
CA LYS A 212 48.49 -36.64 -11.13
C LYS A 212 49.85 -36.88 -10.49
N THR A 213 50.19 -36.13 -9.43
CA THR A 213 51.48 -36.23 -8.75
C THR A 213 51.28 -36.41 -7.24
N PRO A 214 52.18 -37.14 -6.56
CA PRO A 214 52.11 -37.32 -5.10
C PRO A 214 52.11 -35.98 -4.34
N LYS A 215 52.86 -35.00 -4.83
CA LYS A 215 52.91 -33.65 -4.25
C LYS A 215 51.56 -32.93 -4.35
N ALA A 216 50.91 -32.98 -5.51
CA ALA A 216 49.60 -32.36 -5.70
C ALA A 216 48.51 -33.06 -4.86
N ALA A 217 48.58 -34.39 -4.75
CA ALA A 217 47.67 -35.15 -3.89
C ALA A 217 47.83 -34.78 -2.42
N ALA A 218 49.07 -34.70 -1.91
CA ALA A 218 49.35 -34.31 -0.53
C ALA A 218 48.89 -32.87 -0.20
N ALA A 219 49.03 -31.94 -1.15
CA ALA A 219 48.51 -30.58 -0.99
C ALA A 219 46.98 -30.56 -0.92
N ALA A 220 46.30 -31.28 -1.81
CA ALA A 220 44.84 -31.39 -1.79
C ALA A 220 44.31 -32.10 -0.53
N ASP A 221 45.02 -33.12 -0.04
CA ASP A 221 44.70 -33.80 1.23
C ASP A 221 44.79 -32.86 2.43
N THR A 222 45.74 -31.92 2.42
CA THR A 222 45.87 -30.90 3.46
C THR A 222 44.66 -29.97 3.44
N ASP A 223 44.28 -29.49 2.25
CA ASP A 223 43.11 -28.63 2.09
C ASP A 223 41.81 -29.33 2.50
N ILE A 224 41.64 -30.62 2.21
CA ILE A 224 40.48 -31.40 2.66
C ILE A 224 40.42 -31.43 4.19
N LYS A 225 41.55 -31.68 4.87
CA LYS A 225 41.61 -31.70 6.34
C LYS A 225 41.30 -30.34 6.96
N GLU A 226 41.82 -29.26 6.39
CA GLU A 226 41.49 -27.90 6.80
C GLU A 226 39.98 -27.64 6.69
N ARG A 227 39.37 -28.00 5.55
CA ARG A 227 37.93 -27.80 5.33
C ARG A 227 37.06 -28.66 6.25
N LEU A 228 37.42 -29.93 6.48
CA LEU A 228 36.71 -30.79 7.43
C LEU A 228 36.79 -30.24 8.86
N PHE A 229 37.94 -29.70 9.27
CA PHE A 229 38.08 -29.05 10.57
C PHE A 229 37.18 -27.83 10.70
N LEU A 230 37.17 -26.94 9.70
CA LEU A 230 36.32 -25.75 9.69
C LEU A 230 34.82 -26.10 9.70
N ILE A 231 34.39 -27.08 8.91
CA ILE A 231 33.01 -27.57 8.93
C ILE A 231 32.65 -28.15 10.31
N GLY A 232 33.59 -28.80 10.99
CA GLY A 232 33.41 -29.27 12.37
C GLY A 232 33.25 -28.14 13.40
N LYS A 233 33.71 -26.92 13.09
CA LYS A 233 33.61 -25.74 13.97
C LYS A 233 32.36 -24.90 13.67
N ASP A 234 32.15 -24.56 12.41
CA ASP A 234 31.14 -23.60 11.98
C ASP A 234 29.97 -24.25 11.22
N GLY A 235 30.02 -25.56 10.99
CA GLY A 235 29.05 -26.27 10.16
C GLY A 235 29.30 -26.13 8.66
N ILE A 236 28.46 -26.78 7.86
CA ILE A 236 28.64 -26.92 6.40
C ILE A 236 28.60 -25.57 5.68
N ASN A 237 27.80 -24.62 6.20
CA ASN A 237 27.62 -23.29 5.61
C ASN A 237 28.72 -22.30 6.03
N GLY A 238 29.58 -22.67 6.98
CA GLY A 238 30.55 -21.76 7.59
C GLY A 238 29.92 -20.82 8.64
N PRO A 239 30.70 -19.84 9.14
CA PRO A 239 30.27 -18.98 10.25
C PRO A 239 29.10 -18.08 9.82
N ASP A 240 28.16 -17.85 10.73
CA ASP A 240 27.07 -16.91 10.47
C ASP A 240 27.56 -15.46 10.49
N ILE A 241 26.77 -14.56 9.89
CA ILE A 241 27.15 -13.14 9.77
C ILE A 241 27.28 -12.47 11.14
N GLU A 242 26.55 -12.94 12.15
CA GLU A 242 26.56 -12.37 13.50
C GLU A 242 27.83 -12.74 14.27
N GLN A 243 28.31 -13.97 14.10
CA GLN A 243 29.59 -14.48 14.57
C GLN A 243 30.72 -13.67 13.95
N LEU A 244 30.71 -13.52 12.62
CA LEU A 244 31.70 -12.70 11.92
C LEU A 244 31.68 -11.25 12.39
N ARG A 245 30.48 -10.68 12.59
CA ARG A 245 30.30 -9.30 13.09
C ARG A 245 30.87 -9.13 14.48
N LYS A 246 30.49 -9.99 15.41
CA LYS A 246 30.97 -9.97 16.80
C LYS A 246 32.49 -10.10 16.87
N GLU A 247 33.08 -11.01 16.10
CA GLU A 247 34.52 -11.22 16.13
C GLU A 247 35.30 -10.08 15.46
N THR A 248 34.86 -9.65 14.28
CA THR A 248 35.58 -8.60 13.54
C THR A 248 35.52 -7.27 14.27
N THR A 249 34.38 -6.91 14.86
CA THR A 249 34.25 -5.67 15.65
C THR A 249 35.05 -5.71 16.96
N ALA A 250 35.28 -6.90 17.53
CA ALA A 250 36.12 -7.04 18.71
C ALA A 250 37.62 -6.89 18.40
N ASN A 251 38.05 -7.30 17.19
CA ASN A 251 39.47 -7.35 16.82
C ASN A 251 39.91 -6.18 15.92
N ILE A 252 38.99 -5.54 15.19
CA ILE A 252 39.28 -4.46 14.24
C ILE A 252 38.58 -3.17 14.66
N ASN A 253 39.40 -2.20 15.08
CA ASN A 253 38.92 -0.86 15.41
C ASN A 253 38.36 -0.15 14.18
N GLY A 254 37.16 0.40 14.30
CA GLY A 254 36.46 1.11 13.22
C GLY A 254 35.54 0.23 12.37
N ALA A 255 35.56 -1.10 12.55
CA ALA A 255 34.54 -1.97 11.98
C ALA A 255 33.18 -1.69 12.63
N SER A 256 32.17 -1.50 11.79
CA SER A 256 30.78 -1.26 12.22
C SER A 256 29.83 -2.15 11.44
N GLU A 257 28.58 -2.26 11.91
CA GLU A 257 27.55 -3.09 11.28
C GLU A 257 27.35 -2.77 9.79
N SER A 258 27.49 -1.50 9.40
CA SER A 258 27.30 -1.08 8.01
C SER A 258 28.28 -1.70 7.02
N HIS A 259 29.47 -2.12 7.48
CA HIS A 259 30.49 -2.74 6.63
C HIS A 259 30.12 -4.17 6.22
N PHE A 260 29.28 -4.86 7.01
CA PHE A 260 28.79 -6.20 6.68
C PHE A 260 27.77 -6.22 5.54
N ASN A 261 27.38 -5.05 5.03
CA ASN A 261 26.64 -4.94 3.77
C ASN A 261 27.53 -5.11 2.53
N ASP A 262 28.86 -4.97 2.66
CA ASP A 262 29.81 -5.26 1.56
C ASP A 262 30.17 -6.76 1.55
N PRO A 263 29.79 -7.52 0.51
CA PRO A 263 30.13 -8.94 0.42
C PRO A 263 31.64 -9.22 0.48
N ARG A 264 32.48 -8.28 0.03
CA ARG A 264 33.94 -8.42 0.07
C ARG A 264 34.47 -8.26 1.48
N PHE A 265 33.88 -7.36 2.27
CA PHE A 265 34.20 -7.22 3.69
C PHE A 265 33.82 -8.49 4.46
N VAL A 266 32.60 -9.02 4.23
CA VAL A 266 32.16 -10.30 4.82
C VAL A 266 33.09 -11.44 4.43
N LYS A 267 33.51 -11.51 3.16
CA LYS A 267 34.47 -12.52 2.71
C LYS A 267 35.82 -12.40 3.43
N ALA A 268 36.38 -11.20 3.57
CA ALA A 268 37.63 -11.00 4.27
C ALA A 268 37.51 -11.31 5.77
N ALA A 269 36.38 -10.97 6.40
CA ALA A 269 36.08 -11.35 7.78
C ALA A 269 36.03 -12.88 7.94
N LYS A 270 35.38 -13.58 7.01
CA LYS A 270 35.36 -15.04 6.95
C LYS A 270 36.77 -15.62 6.80
N GLU A 271 37.58 -15.11 5.88
CA GLU A 271 38.95 -15.59 5.68
C GLU A 271 39.83 -15.38 6.92
N MET A 272 39.68 -14.25 7.63
CA MET A 272 40.37 -13.97 8.89
C MET A 272 39.93 -14.95 9.99
N HIS A 273 38.63 -15.19 10.11
CA HIS A 273 38.04 -16.14 11.05
C HIS A 273 38.56 -17.57 10.82
N GLU A 274 38.49 -18.05 9.57
CA GLU A 274 38.98 -19.37 9.20
C GLU A 274 40.47 -19.53 9.49
N ALA A 275 41.29 -18.53 9.14
CA ALA A 275 42.72 -18.55 9.42
C ALA A 275 43.00 -18.66 10.93
N LYS A 276 42.27 -17.91 11.76
CA LYS A 276 42.41 -18.01 13.21
C LYS A 276 42.05 -19.41 13.73
N LEU A 277 40.92 -19.97 13.29
CA LEU A 277 40.52 -21.32 13.69
C LEU A 277 41.55 -22.38 13.25
N LEU A 278 42.07 -22.27 12.05
CA LEU A 278 43.11 -23.16 11.54
C LEU A 278 44.40 -23.05 12.38
N ALA A 279 44.78 -21.85 12.80
CA ALA A 279 45.94 -21.65 13.66
C ALA A 279 45.73 -22.28 15.05
N GLU A 280 44.55 -22.09 15.64
CA GLU A 280 44.14 -22.74 16.90
C GLU A 280 44.10 -24.28 16.76
N GLY A 281 43.72 -24.79 15.60
CA GLY A 281 43.75 -26.21 15.24
C GLY A 281 45.15 -26.78 14.96
N GLY A 282 46.20 -25.95 14.99
CA GLY A 282 47.57 -26.37 14.72
C GLY A 282 47.87 -26.65 13.24
N PHE A 283 47.06 -26.13 12.31
CA PHE A 283 47.31 -26.26 10.88
C PHE A 283 48.40 -25.26 10.44
N PRO A 284 49.50 -25.73 9.82
CA PRO A 284 50.59 -24.86 9.39
C PRO A 284 50.24 -24.01 8.15
N GLY A 285 49.14 -24.33 7.48
CA GLY A 285 48.73 -23.76 6.20
C GLY A 285 49.29 -24.54 5.01
N SER A 286 48.93 -24.08 3.81
CA SER A 286 49.39 -24.67 2.55
C SER A 286 50.83 -24.29 2.21
N GLU A 287 51.46 -25.02 1.29
CA GLU A 287 52.80 -24.72 0.76
C GLU A 287 52.94 -23.27 0.22
N PHE A 288 51.85 -22.66 -0.23
CA PHE A 288 51.84 -21.32 -0.83
C PHE A 288 51.54 -20.19 0.15
N ALA A 289 50.97 -20.50 1.31
CA ALA A 289 50.57 -19.51 2.30
C ALA A 289 50.42 -20.19 3.66
N SER A 290 51.20 -19.74 4.63
CA SER A 290 51.00 -20.10 6.03
C SER A 290 49.67 -19.56 6.53
N THR A 291 49.15 -20.15 7.60
CA THR A 291 47.91 -19.68 8.24
C THR A 291 48.02 -18.22 8.69
N GLU A 292 49.19 -17.81 9.18
CA GLU A 292 49.51 -16.43 9.54
C GLU A 292 49.44 -15.48 8.33
N GLN A 293 50.03 -15.86 7.19
CA GLN A 293 49.95 -15.06 5.96
C GLN A 293 48.51 -14.94 5.43
N ARG A 294 47.68 -15.97 5.61
CA ARG A 294 46.24 -15.92 5.27
C ARG A 294 45.52 -14.92 6.17
N TYR A 295 45.81 -14.93 7.47
CA TYR A 295 45.28 -13.99 8.44
C TYR A 295 45.68 -12.54 8.10
N GLU A 296 46.98 -12.27 7.91
CA GLU A 296 47.50 -10.94 7.58
C GLU A 296 46.89 -10.39 6.28
N ARG A 297 46.71 -11.25 5.27
CA ARG A 297 46.07 -10.87 4.01
C ARG A 297 44.62 -10.49 4.21
N ALA A 298 43.87 -11.27 4.99
CA ALA A 298 42.47 -11.02 5.28
C ALA A 298 42.30 -9.72 6.08
N GLU A 299 43.14 -9.52 7.10
CA GLU A 299 43.19 -8.29 7.90
C GLU A 299 43.51 -7.06 7.03
N LYS A 300 44.48 -7.17 6.11
CA LYS A 300 44.82 -6.10 5.17
C LYS A 300 43.64 -5.75 4.25
N GLU A 301 42.88 -6.73 3.76
CA GLU A 301 41.69 -6.46 2.94
C GLU A 301 40.60 -5.79 3.79
N LEU A 302 40.41 -6.19 5.04
CA LEU A 302 39.45 -5.54 5.96
C LEU A 302 39.82 -4.06 6.16
N PHE A 303 41.08 -3.75 6.47
CA PHE A 303 41.53 -2.35 6.61
C PHE A 303 41.38 -1.53 5.32
N ALA A 304 41.74 -2.11 4.17
CA ALA A 304 41.57 -1.43 2.88
C ALA A 304 40.10 -1.05 2.59
N ARG A 305 39.15 -1.86 3.08
CA ARG A 305 37.71 -1.64 2.92
C ARG A 305 37.15 -0.61 3.91
N LEU A 306 37.68 -0.57 5.14
CA LEU A 306 37.34 0.47 6.12
C LEU A 306 37.74 1.87 5.60
N ASP A 307 38.92 2.00 5.01
CA ASP A 307 39.40 3.25 4.42
C ASP A 307 38.56 3.68 3.20
N GLY A 308 38.05 2.72 2.42
CA GLY A 308 37.21 2.97 1.25
C GLY A 308 35.87 3.59 1.60
N VAL A 309 35.21 3.10 2.67
CA VAL A 309 33.93 3.64 3.15
C VAL A 309 34.10 5.03 3.77
N GLY A 310 35.21 5.27 4.50
CA GLY A 310 35.56 6.61 5.00
C GLY A 310 35.67 7.65 3.87
N ARG A 311 36.34 7.30 2.77
CA ARG A 311 36.45 8.18 1.58
C ARG A 311 35.14 8.30 0.80
N GLU A 312 34.30 7.27 0.75
CA GLU A 312 32.98 7.37 0.11
C GLU A 312 32.02 8.26 0.90
N ILE A 313 32.06 8.22 2.23
CA ILE A 313 31.30 9.13 3.10
C ILE A 313 31.85 10.54 2.96
N GLU A 314 33.17 10.72 2.97
CA GLU A 314 33.82 12.02 2.74
C GLU A 314 33.44 12.59 1.36
N ASN A 315 33.50 11.80 0.29
CA ASN A 315 33.08 12.20 -1.05
C ASN A 315 31.57 12.48 -1.15
N ARG A 316 30.72 11.81 -0.36
CA ARG A 316 29.28 12.07 -0.34
C ARG A 316 28.93 13.34 0.45
N VAL A 317 29.69 13.64 1.51
CA VAL A 317 29.55 14.83 2.35
C VAL A 317 30.18 16.07 1.67
N THR A 318 31.23 15.90 0.88
CA THR A 318 31.92 17.00 0.17
C THR A 318 31.47 17.16 -1.29
N GLY A 319 30.85 16.14 -1.89
CA GLY A 319 30.66 16.04 -3.33
C GLY A 319 29.37 16.61 -3.93
N ASN A 320 28.53 17.34 -3.18
CA ASN A 320 27.30 17.88 -3.76
C ASN A 320 26.89 19.32 -3.37
N ASP A 321 27.72 20.06 -2.64
CA ASP A 321 27.46 21.47 -2.28
C ASP A 321 28.49 22.47 -2.82
N SER A 322 29.50 22.00 -3.55
CA SER A 322 30.62 22.81 -4.02
C SER A 322 30.24 23.85 -5.09
N THR A 323 29.13 23.67 -5.82
CA THR A 323 28.68 24.64 -6.84
C THR A 323 27.90 25.82 -6.28
N ARG A 324 27.43 25.78 -5.02
CA ARG A 324 26.66 26.88 -4.42
C ARG A 324 27.50 27.81 -3.53
N LEU A 325 28.61 27.30 -2.99
CA LEU A 325 29.48 28.06 -2.09
C LEU A 325 30.59 28.83 -2.82
N THR A 326 30.89 28.50 -4.07
CA THR A 326 31.96 29.16 -4.84
C THR A 326 31.65 30.61 -5.23
N ASP A 327 30.38 31.01 -5.32
CA ASP A 327 30.04 32.32 -5.90
C ASP A 327 29.81 33.45 -4.87
N GLN A 328 29.77 33.15 -3.57
CA GLN A 328 29.57 34.17 -2.52
C GLN A 328 30.76 34.35 -1.57
N GLY A 329 31.74 33.44 -1.55
CA GLY A 329 32.93 33.56 -0.69
C GLY A 329 34.12 34.31 -1.31
N LEU A 330 34.18 34.42 -2.64
CA LEU A 330 35.41 34.83 -3.35
C LEU A 330 35.70 36.34 -3.44
N LYS A 331 34.88 37.21 -2.84
CA LYS A 331 35.05 38.68 -2.97
C LYS A 331 35.42 39.46 -1.71
N ALA A 332 35.61 38.82 -0.55
CA ALA A 332 35.94 39.54 0.69
C ALA A 332 37.18 39.06 1.47
N GLU A 333 37.75 37.88 1.21
CA GLU A 333 38.84 37.34 2.05
C GLU A 333 40.23 37.29 1.41
N THR A 334 40.36 37.65 0.13
CA THR A 334 41.61 37.52 -0.66
C THR A 334 42.71 38.54 -0.34
N ALA A 335 42.63 39.30 0.76
CA ALA A 335 43.65 40.31 1.08
C ALA A 335 44.31 40.18 2.48
N SER A 336 43.97 39.19 3.33
CA SER A 336 44.56 39.14 4.69
C SER A 336 44.86 37.75 5.28
N ALA A 337 44.70 36.65 4.53
CA ALA A 337 44.82 35.29 5.08
C ALA A 337 45.80 34.35 4.33
N ALA A 338 46.85 34.87 3.68
CA ALA A 338 47.76 34.04 2.89
C ALA A 338 48.82 33.24 3.71
N GLY A 339 48.60 32.97 5.01
CA GLY A 339 49.62 32.24 5.79
C GLY A 339 49.22 31.72 7.17
N TYR A 340 48.11 32.20 7.74
CA TYR A 340 47.61 31.71 9.02
C TYR A 340 46.98 30.32 8.85
N GLY A 341 47.44 29.33 9.63
CA GLY A 341 46.99 27.94 9.51
C GLY A 341 47.85 27.05 8.60
N SER A 342 48.90 27.59 7.97
CA SER A 342 49.89 26.80 7.22
C SER A 342 50.82 26.00 8.15
N ALA A 343 51.44 24.94 7.64
CA ALA A 343 52.40 24.14 8.42
C ALA A 343 53.55 25.00 8.97
N GLU A 344 54.07 25.94 8.18
CA GLU A 344 55.12 26.88 8.58
C GLU A 344 54.67 27.89 9.66
N HIS A 345 53.38 28.24 9.69
CA HIS A 345 52.83 29.09 10.75
C HIS A 345 52.74 28.32 12.08
N HIS A 346 52.35 27.05 12.03
CA HIS A 346 52.28 26.19 13.22
C HIS A 346 53.67 25.87 13.80
N THR A 347 54.71 25.73 12.97
CA THR A 347 56.08 25.54 13.45
C THR A 347 56.60 26.80 14.13
N LYS A 348 56.46 27.98 13.53
CA LYS A 348 56.86 29.26 14.15
C LYS A 348 56.09 29.56 15.44
N PHE A 349 54.81 29.16 15.50
CA PHE A 349 54.01 29.30 16.71
C PHE A 349 54.50 28.37 17.83
N ALA A 350 54.87 27.12 17.52
CA ALA A 350 55.48 26.22 18.49
C ALA A 350 56.83 26.76 19.00
N GLU A 351 57.68 27.25 18.11
CA GLU A 351 58.97 27.86 18.45
C GLU A 351 58.82 29.06 19.39
N SER A 352 57.82 29.92 19.19
CA SER A 352 57.56 31.05 20.11
C SER A 352 57.02 30.62 21.48
N LEU A 353 56.32 29.47 21.56
CA LEU A 353 55.88 28.90 22.84
C LEU A 353 57.05 28.25 23.59
N GLU A 354 58.02 27.67 22.88
CA GLU A 354 59.26 27.17 23.46
C GLU A 354 60.12 28.32 23.99
N GLU A 355 60.25 29.42 23.25
CA GLU A 355 61.03 30.61 23.67
C GLU A 355 60.44 31.29 24.92
N THR A 356 59.12 31.14 25.13
CA THR A 356 58.43 31.64 26.34
C THR A 356 58.42 30.63 27.50
N GLY A 357 59.11 29.49 27.35
CA GLY A 357 59.31 28.50 28.41
C GLY A 357 58.13 27.56 28.66
N ALA A 358 57.24 27.39 27.67
CA ALA A 358 56.12 26.45 27.79
C ALA A 358 56.60 24.99 27.77
N SER A 359 55.94 24.12 28.54
CA SER A 359 56.25 22.70 28.53
C SER A 359 55.74 22.00 27.27
N ASP A 360 56.41 20.92 26.89
CA ASP A 360 56.13 20.10 25.70
C ASP A 360 54.65 19.67 25.55
N ALA A 361 53.99 19.35 26.67
CA ALA A 361 52.58 18.99 26.71
C ALA A 361 51.66 20.20 26.46
N GLN A 362 52.03 21.39 26.93
CA GLN A 362 51.29 22.63 26.71
C GLN A 362 51.44 23.11 25.26
N ILE A 363 52.61 22.95 24.67
CA ILE A 363 52.86 23.26 23.25
C ILE A 363 51.99 22.36 22.37
N ARG A 364 51.98 21.03 22.61
CA ARG A 364 51.12 20.10 21.88
C ARG A 364 49.63 20.40 22.04
N GLY A 365 49.18 20.71 23.25
CA GLY A 365 47.79 21.09 23.53
C GLY A 365 47.37 22.36 22.78
N ARG A 366 48.21 23.40 22.81
CA ARG A 366 47.93 24.68 22.14
C ARG A 366 48.06 24.59 20.61
N LEU A 367 48.96 23.77 20.10
CA LEU A 367 49.09 23.53 18.67
C LEU A 367 47.86 22.80 18.10
N THR A 368 47.29 21.88 18.88
CA THR A 368 46.07 21.15 18.52
C THR A 368 44.88 22.11 18.48
N ALA A 369 44.74 22.99 19.49
CA ALA A 369 43.71 24.02 19.50
C ALA A 369 43.85 25.03 18.34
N ALA A 370 45.08 25.48 18.05
CA ALA A 370 45.34 26.40 16.95
C ALA A 370 45.07 25.79 15.56
N ARG A 371 45.23 24.47 15.40
CA ARG A 371 44.85 23.75 14.18
C ARG A 371 43.33 23.60 14.04
N SER A 372 42.61 23.46 15.14
CA SER A 372 41.14 23.31 15.11
C SER A 372 40.40 24.62 14.87
N GLU A 373 40.97 25.78 15.21
CA GLU A 373 40.27 27.06 15.09
C GLU A 373 40.32 27.72 13.71
N GLY A 374 41.26 27.32 12.83
CA GLY A 374 41.29 27.60 11.38
C GLY A 374 41.23 29.07 10.92
N THR A 375 41.05 30.02 11.83
CA THR A 375 40.67 31.40 11.55
C THR A 375 41.54 32.33 12.37
N HIS A 376 42.10 33.37 11.73
CA HIS A 376 42.99 34.32 12.40
C HIS A 376 42.26 35.05 13.54
N PRO A 377 42.88 35.25 14.74
CA PRO A 377 42.23 35.86 15.90
C PRO A 377 41.73 37.31 15.67
N GLY A 378 42.18 37.95 14.59
CA GLY A 378 41.64 39.24 14.12
C GLY A 378 40.22 39.16 13.54
N ALA A 379 39.74 37.98 13.12
CA ALA A 379 38.38 37.79 12.61
C ALA A 379 37.32 37.94 13.71
N ALA A 380 37.68 37.73 14.98
CA ALA A 380 36.80 37.95 16.12
C ALA A 380 36.63 39.44 16.51
N ILE A 381 37.44 40.36 15.94
CA ILE A 381 37.43 41.79 16.29
C ILE A 381 36.60 42.63 15.29
N THR A 382 36.21 42.08 14.13
CA THR A 382 35.32 42.79 13.19
C THR A 382 33.84 42.56 13.50
N ILE A 383 33.40 42.89 14.71
CA ILE A 383 32.00 43.21 14.99
C ILE A 383 31.88 44.73 14.93
N GLY A 384 31.28 45.25 13.85
CA GLY A 384 30.70 46.59 13.87
C GLY A 384 30.91 47.45 12.63
N LYS A 385 30.12 47.23 11.57
CA LYS A 385 29.49 48.32 10.82
C LYS A 385 28.42 47.78 9.88
N GLY A 386 27.16 47.89 10.29
CA GLY A 386 26.02 47.52 9.45
C GLY A 386 24.74 47.33 10.23
N ALA A 387 24.16 48.43 10.70
CA ALA A 387 22.87 48.44 11.38
C ALA A 387 21.72 48.07 10.44
N THR A 388 20.85 47.16 10.85
CA THR A 388 19.48 47.03 10.33
C THR A 388 18.47 46.85 11.47
N ARG A 389 17.98 48.02 11.93
CA ARG A 389 16.62 48.36 12.39
C ARG A 389 15.84 47.32 13.20
N ALA A 390 15.70 47.62 14.49
CA ALA A 390 14.64 47.12 15.35
C ALA A 390 13.24 47.53 14.83
N ARG A 391 12.37 46.54 14.58
CA ARG A 391 10.95 46.75 14.32
C ARG A 391 10.20 46.77 15.66
N LYS A 392 9.82 47.97 16.08
CA LYS A 392 8.97 48.26 17.23
C LYS A 392 7.57 47.67 16.99
N THR A 393 7.13 46.75 17.84
CA THR A 393 5.69 46.49 18.09
C THR A 393 5.40 46.49 19.58
N ARG A 394 4.18 46.95 19.87
CA ARG A 394 3.66 47.55 21.11
C ARG A 394 3.49 46.53 22.25
N THR A 395 3.84 46.97 23.45
CA THR A 395 3.35 46.44 24.74
C THR A 395 1.87 46.76 24.97
N GLY A 396 1.15 45.83 25.59
CA GLY A 396 -0.02 46.16 26.41
C GLY A 396 -1.07 45.07 26.61
N ALA A 397 -1.05 44.46 27.82
CA ALA A 397 -2.19 43.93 28.60
C ALA A 397 -2.90 42.65 28.07
N ALA A 398 -3.32 41.65 28.86
CA ALA A 398 -3.51 41.49 30.31
C ALA A 398 -3.68 39.99 30.66
N LEU A 399 -3.81 39.70 31.97
CA LEU A 399 -4.39 38.50 32.63
C LEU A 399 -3.45 37.28 32.69
N GLY A 400 -2.80 36.99 33.82
CA GLY A 400 -3.40 36.39 35.03
C GLY A 400 -3.04 34.89 35.01
N THR A 401 -2.52 34.22 36.02
CA THR A 401 -2.71 34.29 37.47
C THR A 401 -1.61 33.45 38.15
N GLU A 402 -1.47 33.70 39.45
CA GLU A 402 -0.39 33.29 40.33
C GLU A 402 -0.34 31.80 40.68
N ARG A 403 0.89 31.40 41.02
CA ARG A 403 1.27 30.36 41.98
C ARG A 403 0.28 30.19 43.13
N ALA A 404 -0.13 28.96 43.38
CA ALA A 404 -0.41 28.48 44.74
C ALA A 404 0.29 27.13 44.95
N LYS A 405 1.30 27.15 45.83
CA LYS A 405 1.86 25.96 46.48
C LYS A 405 1.15 25.79 47.82
N ASN A 406 0.69 24.55 48.06
CA ASN A 406 0.58 23.85 49.35
C ASN A 406 -0.33 24.38 50.47
N GLY A 407 -1.18 23.49 50.97
CA GLY A 407 -1.67 23.50 52.35
C GLY A 407 -2.70 22.40 52.63
N LEU A 408 -2.42 21.52 53.60
CA LEU A 408 -3.30 20.45 54.07
C LEU A 408 -4.62 20.95 54.69
N SER A 409 -5.60 20.05 54.65
CA SER A 409 -6.95 20.05 55.23
C SER A 409 -7.12 20.55 56.68
N ARG A 410 -7.99 21.55 56.86
CA ARG A 410 -9.19 21.53 57.73
C ARG A 410 -10.02 22.79 57.52
#